data_AF-A0AAF0IX50-F1
#
_entry.id   AF-A0AAF0IX50-F1
#
_cell.length_a   1.000
_cell.length_b   1.000
_cell.length_c   1.000
_cell.angle_alpha   90.00
_cell.angle_beta   90.00
_cell.angle_gamma   90.00
#
_symmetry.space_group_name_H-M   'P 1'
#
loop_
_entity.id
_entity.type
_entity.pdbx_description
1 polymer ?
#
loop_
_entity_poly.entity_id
_entity_poly.type
_entity_poly.pdbx_seq_one_letter_code
_entity_poly.pdbx_strand_id
1 'polypeptide(L)'
;MSDDRFRDAFRPRESDTKNKPKILQEEVNPNVPMYMAQTPWYLNTGGNASLEHQRKPAQAKASASMDDWYNRGAVAGPAAKRFRKGACENCGAMSHKTKDCLERPRKRGAKWTGKDIRPDEVVQNLDDLDYNYDAKRDRWNGYDPRSHLAVVERYEAVEEERRKIREQEAKARADASAAKRAKAEKRTHRDDDFDSSDSDDDDDDDKYADKANMVGQKMDADKRLTIRNLRIREDRAKYLYNLNTESAHYDPKTRSMREAPNPGNPLDLDLENETFEHSQGDHVNMQKMQLFAWQAEQRGDAISNMQANPTVHERQFREASLKKEKEASEARSSLLEKYGGAEHLDALPRELRAGQTEAYVEYSRTGEVIRGPERPKARSRYEEDGTSTSADR
;
A
#
# COMPACT_ATOMS: atom_id res chain seq x y z
N MET A 1 36.70 -39.99 -6.51
CA MET A 1 35.97 -39.76 -7.77
C MET A 1 35.86 -38.26 -7.91
N SER A 2 36.36 -37.70 -9.01
CA SER A 2 36.59 -36.26 -9.22
C SER A 2 35.31 -35.40 -9.15
N ASP A 3 35.45 -34.22 -8.53
CA ASP A 3 34.40 -33.20 -8.30
C ASP A 3 33.68 -32.72 -9.58
N ASP A 4 34.27 -32.94 -10.75
CA ASP A 4 33.67 -32.53 -12.03
C ASP A 4 32.42 -33.34 -12.40
N ARG A 5 32.31 -34.61 -11.96
CA ARG A 5 31.10 -35.42 -12.18
C ARG A 5 29.90 -34.96 -11.36
N PHE A 6 30.13 -34.18 -10.31
CA PHE A 6 29.09 -33.66 -9.43
C PHE A 6 28.39 -32.45 -10.06
N ARG A 7 29.15 -31.56 -10.71
CA ARG A 7 28.60 -30.42 -11.46
C ARG A 7 27.75 -30.86 -12.65
N ASP A 8 28.12 -31.96 -13.31
CA ASP A 8 27.39 -32.49 -14.46
C ASP A 8 26.10 -33.24 -14.10
N ALA A 9 25.95 -33.74 -12.87
CA ALA A 9 24.74 -34.42 -12.42
C ALA A 9 23.57 -33.47 -12.13
N PHE A 10 23.88 -32.19 -11.90
CA PHE A 10 22.90 -31.13 -11.57
C PHE A 10 22.79 -30.04 -12.64
N ARG A 11 23.57 -30.13 -13.74
CA ARG A 11 23.40 -29.26 -14.90
C ARG A 11 22.26 -29.79 -15.77
N PRO A 12 21.25 -28.98 -16.15
CA PRO A 12 20.25 -29.42 -17.11
C PRO A 12 20.96 -29.80 -18.42
N ARG A 13 20.87 -31.06 -18.86
CA ARG A 13 21.31 -31.42 -20.21
C ARG A 13 20.34 -30.76 -21.20
N GLU A 14 20.85 -30.20 -22.29
CA GLU A 14 20.03 -29.52 -23.31
C GLU A 14 18.89 -30.41 -23.87
N SER A 15 19.02 -31.74 -23.75
CA SER A 15 18.01 -32.74 -24.09
C SER A 15 16.79 -32.81 -23.15
N ASP A 16 16.91 -32.32 -21.92
CA ASP A 16 15.90 -32.50 -20.86
C ASP A 16 14.82 -31.40 -20.86
N THR A 17 14.97 -30.40 -21.74
CA THR A 17 14.00 -29.32 -21.94
C THR A 17 12.70 -29.77 -22.61
N LYS A 18 12.65 -30.99 -23.17
CA LYS A 18 11.51 -31.48 -23.96
C LYS A 18 10.54 -32.41 -23.24
N ASN A 19 10.84 -32.88 -22.02
CA ASN A 19 9.92 -33.74 -21.25
C ASN A 19 10.07 -33.50 -19.74
N LYS A 20 9.54 -32.37 -19.24
CA LYS A 20 9.29 -32.23 -17.79
C LYS A 20 7.90 -32.80 -17.47
N PRO A 21 7.77 -33.88 -16.66
CA PRO A 21 6.51 -34.20 -16.02
C PRO A 21 6.11 -33.04 -15.09
N LYS A 22 4.82 -32.68 -15.10
CA LYS A 22 4.21 -31.57 -14.35
C LYS A 22 4.15 -31.83 -12.84
N ILE A 23 5.29 -32.06 -12.20
CA ILE A 23 5.44 -31.89 -10.75
C ILE A 23 6.53 -30.83 -10.61
N LEU A 24 6.20 -29.69 -10.02
CA LEU A 24 7.16 -28.64 -9.68
C LEU A 24 8.14 -29.23 -8.66
N GLN A 25 9.20 -29.90 -9.12
CA GLN A 25 10.34 -30.23 -8.28
C GLN A 25 11.00 -28.89 -7.94
N GLU A 26 10.78 -28.41 -6.72
CA GLU A 26 11.58 -27.33 -6.13
C GLU A 26 13.05 -27.74 -6.28
N GLU A 27 13.77 -27.08 -7.19
CA GLU A 27 15.18 -27.35 -7.41
C GLU A 27 15.93 -27.12 -6.08
N VAL A 28 16.57 -28.17 -5.55
CA VAL A 28 17.31 -28.06 -4.29
C VAL A 28 18.46 -27.08 -4.48
N ASN A 29 18.51 -26.05 -3.64
CA ASN A 29 19.56 -25.04 -3.70
C ASN A 29 20.96 -25.73 -3.65
N PRO A 30 21.85 -25.49 -4.63
CA PRO A 30 23.17 -26.12 -4.71
C PRO A 30 24.08 -25.88 -3.50
N ASN A 31 23.78 -24.84 -2.71
CA ASN A 31 24.54 -24.50 -1.50
C ASN A 31 24.10 -25.32 -0.28
N VAL A 32 23.06 -26.16 -0.40
CA VAL A 32 22.67 -27.12 0.64
C VAL A 32 23.75 -28.20 0.72
N PRO A 33 24.40 -28.40 1.88
CA PRO A 33 25.43 -29.42 2.01
C PRO A 33 24.92 -30.83 1.68
N MET A 34 25.80 -31.66 1.11
CA MET A 34 25.46 -33.02 0.64
C MET A 34 24.76 -33.89 1.69
N TYR A 35 25.18 -33.81 2.95
CA TYR A 35 24.60 -34.63 4.03
C TYR A 35 23.16 -34.24 4.38
N MET A 36 22.72 -33.01 4.04
CA MET A 36 21.34 -32.57 4.20
C MET A 36 20.49 -32.87 2.96
N ALA A 37 21.11 -32.83 1.77
CA ALA A 37 20.43 -33.09 0.50
C ALA A 37 20.22 -34.59 0.23
N GLN A 38 21.14 -35.45 0.67
CA GLN A 38 21.05 -36.89 0.47
C GLN A 38 20.00 -37.50 1.40
N THR A 39 18.95 -38.07 0.80
CA THR A 39 17.93 -38.85 1.50
C THR A 39 18.56 -40.11 2.13
N PRO A 40 18.45 -40.31 3.45
CA PRO A 40 18.95 -41.50 4.12
C PRO A 40 18.27 -42.79 3.64
N TRP A 41 19.01 -43.91 3.66
CA TRP A 41 18.57 -45.20 3.12
C TRP A 41 17.27 -45.75 3.73
N TYR A 42 16.92 -45.38 4.96
CA TYR A 42 15.73 -45.86 5.68
C TYR A 42 14.43 -45.16 5.25
N LEU A 43 14.53 -44.09 4.46
CA LEU A 43 13.41 -43.44 3.81
C LEU A 43 13.39 -43.97 2.37
N ASN A 44 12.47 -44.90 2.09
CA ASN A 44 12.31 -45.61 0.81
C ASN A 44 11.89 -44.69 -0.38
N THR A 45 12.26 -43.42 -0.35
CA THR A 45 12.18 -42.45 -1.45
C THR A 45 13.50 -42.51 -2.19
N GLY A 46 13.65 -43.48 -3.10
CA GLY A 46 14.92 -43.72 -3.78
C GLY A 46 15.50 -42.47 -4.44
N GLY A 47 16.78 -42.17 -4.16
CA GLY A 47 17.73 -41.45 -5.02
C GLY A 47 17.40 -40.05 -5.54
N ASN A 48 16.24 -39.50 -5.22
CA ASN A 48 15.77 -38.25 -5.80
C ASN A 48 16.30 -37.08 -4.96
N ALA A 49 16.97 -36.12 -5.59
CA ALA A 49 17.45 -34.89 -4.97
C ALA A 49 16.28 -34.02 -4.46
N SER A 50 15.71 -34.41 -3.32
CA SER A 50 14.53 -33.79 -2.72
C SER A 50 14.72 -33.61 -1.22
N LEU A 51 14.29 -32.47 -0.70
CA LEU A 51 14.42 -32.11 0.71
C LEU A 51 13.20 -32.55 1.55
N GLU A 52 12.39 -33.48 1.05
CA GLU A 52 11.15 -33.92 1.69
C GLU A 52 11.41 -34.55 3.06
N HIS A 53 12.50 -35.31 3.20
CA HIS A 53 12.91 -35.93 4.46
C HIS A 53 13.32 -34.93 5.56
N GLN A 54 13.61 -33.68 5.20
CA GLN A 54 13.88 -32.60 6.16
C GLN A 54 12.61 -31.85 6.57
N ARG A 55 11.48 -32.09 5.88
CA ARG A 55 10.19 -31.49 6.26
C ARG A 55 9.70 -32.14 7.55
N LYS A 56 8.95 -31.38 8.36
CA LYS A 56 8.41 -31.85 9.64
C LYS A 56 7.58 -33.13 9.40
N PRO A 57 7.87 -34.25 10.10
CA PRO A 57 7.09 -35.47 9.95
C PRO A 57 5.66 -35.26 10.44
N ALA A 58 4.73 -36.03 9.89
CA ALA A 58 3.35 -36.05 10.38
C ALA A 58 3.34 -36.45 11.87
N GLN A 59 2.72 -35.62 12.71
CA GLN A 59 2.58 -35.91 14.14
C GLN A 59 1.48 -36.96 14.36
N ALA A 60 1.68 -37.84 15.33
CA ALA A 60 0.74 -38.92 15.65
C ALA A 60 -0.57 -38.41 16.29
N LYS A 61 -0.52 -37.25 16.92
CA LYS A 61 -1.67 -36.59 17.54
C LYS A 61 -1.97 -35.28 16.83
N ALA A 62 -3.26 -34.96 16.76
CA ALA A 62 -3.71 -33.68 16.26
C ALA A 62 -3.39 -32.59 17.28
N SER A 63 -2.95 -31.42 16.81
CA SER A 63 -2.80 -30.24 17.66
C SER A 63 -4.18 -29.74 18.07
N ALA A 64 -4.36 -29.44 19.37
CA ALA A 64 -5.60 -28.82 19.86
C ALA A 64 -5.84 -27.46 19.17
N SER A 65 -7.08 -27.22 18.73
CA SER A 65 -7.52 -25.90 18.28
C SER A 65 -7.70 -24.95 19.48
N MET A 66 -7.82 -23.65 19.22
CA MET A 66 -8.11 -22.63 20.23
C MET A 66 -9.47 -22.86 20.93
N ASP A 67 -10.43 -23.42 20.20
CA ASP A 67 -11.80 -23.68 20.70
C ASP A 67 -11.93 -25.04 21.42
N ASP A 68 -10.93 -25.91 21.28
CA ASP A 68 -10.96 -27.24 21.89
C ASP A 68 -10.61 -27.13 23.37
N TRP A 69 -11.64 -27.04 24.21
CA TRP A 69 -11.48 -27.01 25.65
C TRP A 69 -12.57 -27.80 26.37
N TYR A 70 -12.33 -28.08 27.65
CA TYR A 70 -13.28 -28.82 28.48
C TYR A 70 -14.62 -28.07 28.59
N ASN A 71 -15.71 -28.78 28.28
CA ASN A 71 -17.08 -28.31 28.45
C ASN A 71 -17.44 -28.21 29.94
N ARG A 72 -17.23 -27.05 30.54
CA ARG A 72 -17.56 -26.81 31.95
C ARG A 72 -19.07 -26.77 32.16
N GLY A 73 -19.56 -27.54 33.13
CA GLY A 73 -20.98 -27.54 33.51
C GLY A 73 -21.92 -28.20 32.50
N ALA A 74 -21.40 -28.88 31.47
CA ALA A 74 -22.21 -29.64 30.54
C ALA A 74 -22.78 -30.90 31.19
N VAL A 75 -24.07 -31.11 30.99
CA VAL A 75 -24.83 -32.20 31.60
C VAL A 75 -25.31 -33.15 30.50
N ALA A 76 -25.12 -34.45 30.69
CA ALA A 76 -25.44 -35.48 29.68
C ALA A 76 -26.95 -35.67 29.46
N GLY A 77 -27.78 -35.22 30.41
CA GLY A 77 -29.24 -35.32 30.32
C GLY A 77 -29.95 -34.93 31.63
N PRO A 78 -31.29 -35.10 31.70
CA PRO A 78 -32.04 -34.81 32.91
C PRO A 78 -31.64 -35.75 34.06
N ALA A 79 -31.83 -35.30 35.29
CA ALA A 79 -31.51 -36.10 36.47
C ALA A 79 -32.31 -37.41 36.49
N ALA A 80 -31.63 -38.50 36.87
CA ALA A 80 -32.27 -39.80 37.02
C ALA A 80 -33.32 -39.75 38.14
N LYS A 81 -34.48 -40.36 37.92
CA LYS A 81 -35.58 -40.42 38.92
C LYS A 81 -35.31 -41.40 40.06
N ARG A 82 -34.35 -42.33 39.88
CA ARG A 82 -34.01 -43.37 40.85
C ARG A 82 -32.50 -43.54 40.92
N PHE A 83 -32.02 -43.92 42.11
CA PHE A 83 -30.60 -44.20 42.33
C PHE A 83 -30.17 -45.40 41.47
N ARG A 84 -29.04 -45.24 40.77
CA ARG A 84 -28.44 -46.27 39.92
C ARG A 84 -27.28 -46.94 40.65
N LYS A 85 -27.12 -48.26 40.45
CA LYS A 85 -26.00 -49.00 41.05
C LYS A 85 -24.68 -48.49 40.46
N GLY A 86 -23.72 -48.16 41.33
CA GLY A 86 -22.44 -47.57 40.93
C GLY A 86 -22.43 -46.04 40.95
N ALA A 87 -23.58 -45.39 41.19
CA ALA A 87 -23.64 -43.94 41.35
C ALA A 87 -23.04 -43.50 42.70
N CYS A 88 -22.60 -42.24 42.75
CA CYS A 88 -22.15 -41.60 43.96
C CYS A 88 -23.21 -41.71 45.07
N GLU A 89 -22.85 -42.27 46.21
CA GLU A 89 -23.77 -42.52 47.32
C GLU A 89 -24.33 -41.24 47.95
N ASN A 90 -23.64 -40.10 47.77
CA ASN A 90 -24.05 -38.79 48.26
C ASN A 90 -25.07 -38.10 47.33
N CYS A 91 -24.71 -37.85 46.07
CA CYS A 91 -25.52 -37.05 45.13
C CYS A 91 -26.29 -37.87 44.07
N GLY A 92 -25.92 -39.13 43.83
CA GLY A 92 -26.59 -40.01 42.86
C GLY A 92 -26.16 -39.86 41.40
N ALA A 93 -25.14 -39.05 41.10
CA ALA A 93 -24.53 -38.97 39.76
C ALA A 93 -23.57 -40.15 39.51
N MET A 94 -23.42 -40.56 38.24
CA MET A 94 -22.52 -41.63 37.81
C MET A 94 -21.13 -41.14 37.38
N SER A 95 -20.91 -39.82 37.26
CA SER A 95 -19.65 -39.25 36.75
C SER A 95 -18.45 -39.41 37.70
N HIS A 96 -18.70 -39.50 39.01
CA HIS A 96 -17.65 -39.49 40.04
C HIS A 96 -17.97 -40.40 41.23
N LYS A 97 -16.96 -40.64 42.09
CA LYS A 97 -17.08 -41.42 43.33
C LYS A 97 -17.48 -40.53 44.51
N THR A 98 -17.91 -41.12 45.62
CA THR A 98 -18.35 -40.37 46.83
C THR A 98 -17.32 -39.41 47.41
N LYS A 99 -16.03 -39.77 47.34
CA LYS A 99 -14.94 -38.94 47.87
C LYS A 99 -14.70 -37.68 47.05
N ASP A 100 -14.97 -37.75 45.74
CA ASP A 100 -14.73 -36.67 44.78
C ASP A 100 -16.03 -35.90 44.50
N CYS A 101 -17.03 -36.05 45.37
CA CYS A 101 -18.33 -35.42 45.22
C CYS A 101 -18.26 -33.91 45.49
N LEU A 102 -18.62 -33.11 44.49
CA LEU A 102 -18.67 -31.64 44.59
C LEU A 102 -19.88 -31.14 45.38
N GLU A 103 -20.88 -32.01 45.60
CA GLU A 103 -22.05 -31.69 46.40
C GLU A 103 -21.76 -31.84 47.90
N ARG A 104 -22.39 -30.97 48.70
CA ARG A 104 -22.24 -31.00 50.16
C ARG A 104 -22.52 -32.41 50.72
N PRO A 105 -21.64 -32.98 51.55
CA PRO A 105 -21.85 -34.28 52.16
C PRO A 105 -23.16 -34.33 52.96
N ARG A 106 -24.09 -35.22 52.57
CA ARG A 106 -25.39 -35.40 53.23
C ARG A 106 -25.28 -36.42 54.36
N LYS A 107 -26.00 -36.20 55.47
CA LYS A 107 -26.10 -37.18 56.58
C LYS A 107 -26.71 -38.51 56.14
N ARG A 108 -27.69 -38.46 55.23
CA ARG A 108 -28.25 -39.62 54.53
C ARG A 108 -28.19 -39.35 53.03
N GLY A 109 -27.24 -39.97 52.35
CA GLY A 109 -27.00 -39.77 50.92
C GLY A 109 -28.13 -40.26 50.01
N ALA A 110 -28.06 -39.89 48.74
CA ALA A 110 -29.01 -40.26 47.69
C ALA A 110 -29.18 -41.78 47.52
N LYS A 111 -28.18 -42.60 47.91
CA LYS A 111 -28.29 -44.07 47.91
C LYS A 111 -29.43 -44.60 48.77
N TRP A 112 -29.64 -43.97 49.94
CA TRP A 112 -30.62 -44.44 50.93
C TRP A 112 -31.93 -43.66 50.87
N THR A 113 -31.89 -42.39 50.45
CA THR A 113 -33.07 -41.53 50.42
C THR A 113 -33.73 -41.46 49.05
N GLY A 114 -32.99 -41.70 47.95
CA GLY A 114 -33.47 -41.58 46.58
C GLY A 114 -33.93 -40.16 46.20
N LYS A 115 -33.66 -39.16 47.04
CA LYS A 115 -34.09 -37.76 46.87
C LYS A 115 -32.95 -36.89 46.34
N ASP A 116 -33.31 -35.86 45.57
CA ASP A 116 -32.39 -34.86 45.01
C ASP A 116 -31.18 -35.47 44.28
N ILE A 117 -31.47 -36.35 43.30
CA ILE A 117 -30.45 -36.95 42.44
C ILE A 117 -29.94 -35.89 41.47
N ARG A 118 -28.62 -35.72 41.41
CA ARG A 118 -27.98 -34.81 40.46
C ARG A 118 -27.89 -35.44 39.07
N PRO A 119 -27.95 -34.62 38.01
CA PRO A 119 -27.75 -35.14 36.67
C PRO A 119 -26.28 -35.50 36.44
N ASP A 120 -26.02 -36.35 35.44
CA ASP A 120 -24.66 -36.79 35.11
C ASP A 120 -23.91 -35.72 34.32
N GLU A 121 -22.66 -35.47 34.68
CA GLU A 121 -21.76 -34.58 33.96
C GLU A 121 -21.21 -35.27 32.70
N VAL A 122 -20.95 -34.48 31.65
CA VAL A 122 -20.25 -34.98 30.46
C VAL A 122 -18.76 -35.03 30.73
N VAL A 123 -18.20 -36.24 30.89
CA VAL A 123 -16.76 -36.43 31.04
C VAL A 123 -16.11 -36.45 29.65
N GLN A 124 -15.29 -35.44 29.35
CA GLN A 124 -14.53 -35.35 28.12
C GLN A 124 -13.09 -35.78 28.35
N ASN A 125 -12.60 -36.69 27.50
CA ASN A 125 -11.18 -37.03 27.44
C ASN A 125 -10.57 -36.27 26.27
N LEU A 126 -9.64 -35.36 26.56
CA LEU A 126 -8.93 -34.55 25.56
C LEU A 126 -7.48 -35.04 25.37
N ASP A 127 -7.17 -36.27 25.78
CA ASP A 127 -5.82 -36.85 25.77
C ASP A 127 -5.30 -37.17 24.35
N ASP A 128 -6.23 -37.32 23.40
CA ASP A 128 -5.94 -37.52 21.98
C ASP A 128 -5.45 -36.23 21.31
N LEU A 129 -5.68 -35.08 21.94
CA LEU A 129 -5.23 -33.77 21.48
C LEU A 129 -3.93 -33.36 22.16
N ASP A 130 -2.97 -32.91 21.36
CA ASP A 130 -1.73 -32.35 21.87
C ASP A 130 -1.87 -30.85 22.10
N TYR A 131 -1.91 -30.47 23.39
CA TYR A 131 -1.85 -29.08 23.82
C TYR A 131 -0.39 -28.62 23.99
N ASN A 132 -0.04 -27.54 23.31
CA ASN A 132 1.26 -26.88 23.47
C ASN A 132 1.41 -26.20 24.84
N TYR A 133 2.62 -25.76 25.17
CA TYR A 133 2.92 -25.07 26.44
C TYR A 133 2.00 -23.86 26.67
N ASP A 134 1.83 -23.04 25.62
CA ASP A 134 1.00 -21.84 25.64
C ASP A 134 -0.48 -22.22 25.74
N ALA A 135 -0.93 -23.20 24.95
CA ALA A 135 -2.32 -23.66 24.96
C ALA A 135 -2.76 -24.21 26.34
N LYS A 136 -1.87 -24.87 27.11
CA LYS A 136 -2.20 -25.31 28.48
C LYS A 136 -2.29 -24.17 29.50
N ARG A 137 -1.58 -23.06 29.24
CA ARG A 137 -1.43 -21.93 30.17
C ARG A 137 -2.21 -20.70 29.75
N ASP A 138 -2.89 -20.76 28.62
CA ASP A 138 -3.69 -19.65 28.17
C ASP A 138 -4.80 -19.40 29.19
N ARG A 139 -4.77 -18.18 29.72
CA ARG A 139 -5.71 -17.67 30.70
C ARG A 139 -7.13 -17.64 30.15
N TRP A 140 -7.27 -17.51 28.83
CA TRP A 140 -8.55 -17.37 28.15
C TRP A 140 -9.10 -18.68 27.60
N ASN A 141 -8.59 -19.83 28.04
CA ASN A 141 -9.16 -21.12 27.66
C ASN A 141 -10.63 -21.28 28.07
N GLY A 142 -11.48 -21.59 27.10
CA GLY A 142 -12.93 -21.70 27.27
C GLY A 142 -13.64 -20.35 27.40
N TYR A 143 -13.05 -19.27 26.88
CA TYR A 143 -13.69 -17.97 26.80
C TYR A 143 -14.87 -18.01 25.83
N ASP A 144 -16.07 -17.61 26.30
CA ASP A 144 -17.23 -17.42 25.42
C ASP A 144 -17.15 -16.02 24.76
N PRO A 145 -17.02 -15.92 23.43
CA PRO A 145 -16.98 -14.64 22.72
C PRO A 145 -18.19 -13.74 23.00
N ARG A 146 -19.35 -14.32 23.35
CA ARG A 146 -20.56 -13.55 23.69
C ARG A 146 -20.42 -12.77 24.98
N SER A 147 -19.59 -13.25 25.91
CA SER A 147 -19.31 -12.52 27.16
C SER A 147 -18.62 -11.17 26.92
N HIS A 148 -17.99 -10.98 25.76
CA HIS A 148 -17.39 -9.71 25.34
C HIS A 148 -18.44 -8.61 25.12
N LEU A 149 -19.70 -8.97 24.83
CA LEU A 149 -20.79 -7.99 24.67
C LEU A 149 -21.00 -7.16 25.93
N ALA A 150 -20.87 -7.76 27.12
CA ALA A 150 -20.96 -7.03 28.39
C ALA A 150 -19.83 -6.01 28.60
N VAL A 151 -18.72 -6.13 27.86
CA VAL A 151 -17.65 -5.11 27.84
C VAL A 151 -18.05 -3.98 26.90
N VAL A 152 -18.56 -4.31 25.71
CA VAL A 152 -19.09 -3.34 24.74
C VAL A 152 -20.18 -2.47 25.37
N GLU A 153 -21.19 -3.09 26.01
CA GLU A 153 -22.27 -2.39 26.72
C GLU A 153 -21.74 -1.42 27.80
N ARG A 154 -20.68 -1.82 28.51
CA ARG A 154 -20.02 -0.94 29.50
C ARG A 154 -19.36 0.27 28.85
N TYR A 155 -18.72 0.11 27.70
CA TYR A 155 -18.14 1.23 26.95
C TYR A 155 -19.22 2.13 26.35
N GLU A 156 -20.32 1.56 25.84
CA GLU A 156 -21.46 2.32 25.34
C GLU A 156 -22.06 3.21 26.42
N ALA A 157 -22.29 2.68 27.63
CA ALA A 157 -22.76 3.47 28.77
C ALA A 157 -21.78 4.61 29.14
N VAL A 158 -20.47 4.37 29.08
CA VAL A 158 -19.46 5.39 29.34
C VAL A 158 -19.47 6.48 28.26
N GLU A 159 -19.63 6.11 26.99
CA GLU A 159 -19.74 7.07 25.88
C GLU A 159 -21.03 7.90 25.95
N GLU A 160 -22.15 7.31 26.39
CA GLU A 160 -23.39 8.05 26.65
C GLU A 160 -23.22 9.11 27.75
N GLU A 161 -22.57 8.75 28.86
CA GLU A 161 -22.28 9.71 29.93
C GLU A 161 -21.29 10.80 29.46
N ARG A 162 -20.26 10.43 28.69
CA ARG A 162 -19.35 11.41 28.07
C ARG A 162 -20.08 12.37 27.14
N ARG A 163 -21.06 11.87 26.38
CA ARG A 163 -21.90 12.70 25.50
C ARG A 163 -22.77 13.65 26.32
N LYS A 164 -23.41 13.18 27.40
CA LYS A 164 -24.20 14.04 28.31
C LYS A 164 -23.34 15.14 28.94
N ILE A 165 -22.13 14.81 29.39
CA ILE A 165 -21.18 15.78 29.95
C ILE A 165 -20.81 16.82 28.88
N ARG A 166 -20.47 16.38 27.66
CA ARG A 166 -20.16 17.30 26.54
C ARG A 166 -21.34 18.22 26.18
N GLU A 167 -22.57 17.70 26.21
CA GLU A 167 -23.79 18.49 25.98
C GLU A 167 -24.05 19.50 27.11
N GLN A 168 -23.80 19.12 28.37
CA GLN A 168 -23.90 20.01 29.52
C GLN A 168 -22.83 21.10 29.47
N GLU A 169 -21.59 20.76 29.14
CA GLU A 169 -20.49 21.72 28.95
C GLU A 169 -20.76 22.67 27.79
N ALA A 170 -21.27 22.16 26.66
CA ALA A 170 -21.65 22.99 25.52
C ALA A 170 -22.78 23.96 25.86
N LYS A 171 -23.80 23.51 26.62
CA LYS A 171 -24.88 24.36 27.13
C LYS A 171 -24.33 25.41 28.12
N ALA A 172 -23.49 25.01 29.07
CA ALA A 172 -22.86 25.93 30.01
C ALA A 172 -21.99 26.98 29.29
N ARG A 173 -21.25 26.59 28.22
CA ARG A 173 -20.49 27.52 27.37
C ARG A 173 -21.40 28.46 26.59
N ALA A 174 -22.52 27.96 26.06
CA ALA A 174 -23.52 28.78 25.38
C ALA A 174 -24.16 29.79 26.34
N ASP A 175 -24.57 29.36 27.54
CA ASP A 175 -25.15 30.21 28.57
C ASP A 175 -24.15 31.26 29.09
N ALA A 176 -22.88 30.88 29.28
CA ALA A 176 -21.81 31.82 29.63
C ALA A 176 -21.57 32.85 28.51
N SER A 177 -21.61 32.44 27.25
CA SER A 177 -21.48 33.35 26.10
C SER A 177 -22.69 34.29 25.98
N ALA A 178 -23.90 33.80 26.24
CA ALA A 178 -25.13 34.59 26.26
C ALA A 178 -25.12 35.60 27.41
N ALA A 179 -24.65 35.21 28.59
CA ALA A 179 -24.49 36.09 29.75
C ALA A 179 -23.40 37.15 29.54
N LYS A 180 -22.28 36.82 28.85
CA LYS A 180 -21.27 37.81 28.40
C LYS A 180 -21.89 38.82 27.42
N ARG A 181 -22.66 38.34 26.42
CA ARG A 181 -23.36 39.22 25.45
C ARG A 181 -24.38 40.14 26.12
N ALA A 182 -25.18 39.62 27.05
CA ALA A 182 -26.15 40.43 27.81
C ALA A 182 -25.48 41.45 28.74
N LYS A 183 -24.30 41.16 29.30
CA LYS A 183 -23.51 42.14 30.06
C LYS A 183 -22.88 43.21 29.15
N ALA A 184 -22.45 42.86 27.94
CA ALA A 184 -21.97 43.84 26.96
C ALA A 184 -23.09 44.81 26.54
N GLU A 185 -24.30 44.30 26.29
CA GLU A 185 -25.47 45.11 25.91
C GLU A 185 -25.99 45.99 27.06
N LYS A 186 -25.75 45.62 28.33
CA LYS A 186 -26.10 46.44 29.49
C LYS A 186 -25.03 47.50 29.84
N ARG A 187 -23.81 47.40 29.31
CA ARG A 187 -22.75 48.41 29.45
C ARG A 187 -22.86 49.55 28.42
N THR A 188 -23.74 49.46 27.42
CA THR A 188 -23.96 50.51 26.40
C THR A 188 -25.00 51.57 26.81
N HIS A 189 -25.58 51.50 28.02
CA HIS A 189 -26.53 52.51 28.54
C HIS A 189 -26.06 53.11 29.88
N ARG A 190 -24.77 53.40 29.99
CA ARG A 190 -24.28 54.32 31.03
C ARG A 190 -23.02 55.04 30.54
N ASP A 191 -23.27 56.23 30.02
CA ASP A 191 -22.40 57.38 29.85
C ASP A 191 -21.11 57.17 29.03
N ASP A 192 -21.09 57.83 27.87
CA ASP A 192 -19.93 58.06 27.01
C ASP A 192 -18.78 58.68 27.81
N ASP A 193 -17.75 57.90 28.12
CA ASP A 193 -16.39 58.44 28.26
C ASP A 193 -15.33 57.40 27.87
N PHE A 194 -14.62 57.79 26.82
CA PHE A 194 -13.34 57.36 26.31
C PHE A 194 -12.34 56.97 27.41
N ASP A 195 -12.07 55.67 27.64
CA ASP A 195 -10.73 55.15 28.01
C ASP A 195 -10.64 53.61 28.01
N SER A 196 -9.47 53.12 27.62
CA SER A 196 -8.88 51.80 27.82
C SER A 196 -9.31 50.62 26.94
N SER A 197 -8.55 50.47 25.85
CA SER A 197 -7.99 49.21 25.34
C SER A 197 -7.80 48.15 26.43
N ASP A 198 -8.78 47.25 26.57
CA ASP A 198 -8.57 45.96 27.24
C ASP A 198 -8.59 44.87 26.17
N SER A 199 -7.49 44.15 26.14
CA SER A 199 -7.06 43.22 25.10
C SER A 199 -7.95 41.97 25.08
N ASP A 200 -8.98 41.97 24.23
CA ASP A 200 -9.84 40.80 23.95
C ASP A 200 -9.21 39.88 22.88
N ASP A 201 -7.87 39.73 22.92
CA ASP A 201 -7.07 38.90 22.00
C ASP A 201 -6.63 37.56 22.64
N ASP A 202 -7.08 37.26 23.87
CA ASP A 202 -6.79 35.98 24.56
C ASP A 202 -7.86 34.89 24.33
N ASP A 203 -9.02 35.21 23.74
CA ASP A 203 -10.13 34.24 23.52
C ASP A 203 -10.03 33.52 22.14
N ASP A 204 -9.10 33.92 21.26
CA ASP A 204 -8.83 33.22 19.99
C ASP A 204 -7.64 32.25 20.10
N ASP A 205 -6.72 32.45 21.05
CA ASP A 205 -5.55 31.57 21.25
C ASP A 205 -5.96 30.18 21.81
N ASP A 206 -7.03 30.12 22.61
CA ASP A 206 -7.63 28.85 23.08
C ASP A 206 -8.30 28.04 21.93
N LYS A 207 -8.79 28.71 20.87
CA LYS A 207 -9.26 28.00 19.66
C LYS A 207 -8.11 27.44 18.83
N TYR A 208 -6.92 28.04 18.90
CA TYR A 208 -5.72 27.52 18.26
C TYR A 208 -5.05 26.43 19.10
N ALA A 209 -5.13 26.49 20.43
CA ALA A 209 -4.65 25.44 21.33
C ALA A 209 -5.44 24.13 21.19
N ASP A 210 -6.75 24.19 20.95
CA ASP A 210 -7.58 22.98 20.72
C ASP A 210 -7.22 22.26 19.39
N LYS A 211 -6.67 22.98 18.40
CA LYS A 211 -6.11 22.39 17.17
C LYS A 211 -4.73 21.75 17.40
N ALA A 212 -4.04 22.10 18.50
CA ALA A 212 -2.77 21.48 18.88
C ALA A 212 -2.95 20.12 19.58
N ASN A 213 -4.16 19.82 20.07
CA ASN A 213 -4.55 18.47 20.51
C ASN A 213 -4.88 17.56 19.31
N MET A 214 -4.03 17.58 18.28
CA MET A 214 -4.11 16.62 17.19
C MET A 214 -3.77 15.23 17.73
N VAL A 215 -4.68 14.28 17.55
CA VAL A 215 -4.55 12.90 18.05
C VAL A 215 -3.19 12.31 17.64
N GLY A 216 -2.29 12.15 18.61
CA GLY A 216 -0.97 11.54 18.40
C GLY A 216 0.24 12.40 18.79
N GLN A 217 0.08 13.68 19.12
CA GLN A 217 1.16 14.47 19.74
C GLN A 217 1.01 14.45 21.26
N LYS A 218 1.92 13.78 21.96
CA LYS A 218 2.00 13.87 23.42
C LYS A 218 2.80 15.13 23.76
N MET A 219 2.17 16.05 24.47
CA MET A 219 2.86 17.16 25.13
C MET A 219 3.50 16.57 26.39
N ASP A 220 4.83 16.44 26.42
CA ASP A 220 5.53 16.11 27.67
C ASP A 220 5.49 17.36 28.56
N ALA A 221 4.61 17.36 29.57
CA ALA A 221 4.37 18.49 30.46
C ALA A 221 5.66 19.01 31.13
N ASP A 222 6.61 18.11 31.43
CA ASP A 222 7.88 18.44 32.09
C ASP A 222 8.88 19.14 31.16
N LYS A 223 8.81 18.91 29.85
CA LYS A 223 9.79 19.41 28.88
C LYS A 223 9.24 20.51 27.98
N ARG A 224 7.94 20.79 28.02
CA ARG A 224 7.25 21.74 27.12
C ARG A 224 7.63 21.54 25.64
N LEU A 225 7.96 20.30 25.28
CA LEU A 225 8.34 19.88 23.94
C LEU A 225 7.30 18.86 23.46
N THR A 226 6.73 19.10 22.28
CA THR A 226 5.87 18.12 21.63
C THR A 226 6.75 17.08 20.94
N ILE A 227 6.63 15.81 21.34
CA ILE A 227 7.23 14.71 20.58
C ILE A 227 6.37 14.54 19.32
N ARG A 228 6.74 15.22 18.24
CA ARG A 228 6.13 14.98 16.93
C ARG A 228 6.71 13.69 16.36
N ASN A 229 5.83 12.83 15.83
CA ASN A 229 6.29 11.69 15.05
C ASN A 229 7.03 12.21 13.81
N LEU A 230 8.26 11.73 13.59
CA LEU A 230 9.09 12.16 12.44
C LEU A 230 8.52 11.66 11.11
N ARG A 231 7.74 10.58 11.13
CA ARG A 231 7.09 10.05 9.93
C ARG A 231 5.95 10.97 9.53
N ILE A 232 6.07 11.57 8.35
CA ILE A 232 5.02 12.29 7.64
C ILE A 232 3.88 11.32 7.38
N ARG A 233 2.65 11.70 7.76
CA ARG A 233 1.48 10.80 7.73
C ARG A 233 0.80 10.83 6.36
N GLU A 234 0.97 11.94 5.65
CA GLU A 234 0.53 12.21 4.29
C GLU A 234 1.23 11.28 3.29
N ASP A 235 2.51 10.97 3.54
CA ASP A 235 3.32 10.11 2.69
C ASP A 235 3.07 8.62 2.99
N ARG A 236 2.39 7.95 2.06
CA ARG A 236 2.17 6.50 2.12
C ARG A 236 3.48 5.77 1.82
N ALA A 237 3.79 4.75 2.62
CA ALA A 237 4.97 3.92 2.36
C ALA A 237 4.76 3.07 1.09
N LYS A 238 5.85 2.81 0.34
CA LYS A 238 5.80 2.13 -0.96
C LYS A 238 5.07 0.78 -0.90
N TYR A 239 5.48 -0.12 -0.02
CA TYR A 239 4.85 -1.44 0.16
C TYR A 239 3.38 -1.40 0.62
N LEU A 240 2.86 -0.23 1.03
CA LEU A 240 1.46 -0.11 1.38
C LEU A 240 0.60 0.24 0.18
N TYR A 241 1.13 0.67 -0.98
CA TYR A 241 0.31 1.06 -2.13
C TYR A 241 -0.61 -0.06 -2.61
N ASN A 242 -0.07 -1.29 -2.68
CA ASN A 242 -0.84 -2.50 -2.97
C ASN A 242 -0.57 -3.55 -1.88
N LEU A 243 -1.62 -4.05 -1.24
CA LEU A 243 -1.53 -5.04 -0.16
C LEU A 243 -1.55 -6.48 -0.68
N ASN A 244 -1.76 -6.67 -1.98
CA ASN A 244 -1.70 -8.00 -2.59
C ASN A 244 -0.25 -8.52 -2.53
N THR A 245 -0.08 -9.76 -2.06
CA THR A 245 1.24 -10.38 -1.88
C THR A 245 1.99 -10.62 -3.18
N GLU A 246 1.26 -10.71 -4.29
CA GLU A 246 1.79 -10.90 -5.65
C GLU A 246 2.00 -9.58 -6.39
N SER A 247 1.85 -8.44 -5.72
CA SER A 247 2.15 -7.12 -6.29
C SER A 247 3.67 -6.87 -6.37
N ALA A 248 4.05 -5.65 -6.75
CA ALA A 248 5.44 -5.26 -6.92
C ALA A 248 6.29 -5.52 -5.65
N HIS A 249 7.47 -6.10 -5.88
CA HIS A 249 8.41 -6.38 -4.80
C HIS A 249 9.04 -5.10 -4.24
N TYR A 250 8.93 -4.92 -2.92
CA TYR A 250 9.62 -3.87 -2.17
C TYR A 250 10.81 -4.47 -1.41
N ASP A 251 12.01 -3.95 -1.67
CA ASP A 251 13.22 -4.32 -0.91
C ASP A 251 13.32 -3.45 0.35
N PRO A 252 13.09 -3.99 1.57
CA PRO A 252 13.13 -3.22 2.80
C PRO A 252 14.53 -2.73 3.18
N LYS A 253 15.60 -3.30 2.60
CA LYS A 253 16.98 -2.93 2.91
C LYS A 253 17.37 -1.63 2.23
N THR A 254 17.14 -1.56 0.92
CA THR A 254 17.40 -0.35 0.10
C THR A 254 16.23 0.61 0.10
N ARG A 255 15.06 0.18 0.58
CA ARG A 255 13.79 0.92 0.57
C ARG A 255 13.33 1.28 -0.84
N SER A 256 13.62 0.40 -1.79
CA SER A 256 13.29 0.58 -3.20
C SER A 256 12.17 -0.34 -3.67
N MET A 257 11.36 0.15 -4.60
CA MET A 257 10.38 -0.65 -5.34
C MET A 257 10.69 -0.58 -6.83
N ARG A 258 10.87 -1.74 -7.46
CA ARG A 258 11.31 -1.81 -8.87
C ARG A 258 10.16 -1.63 -9.85
N GLU A 259 9.03 -2.27 -9.58
CA GLU A 259 7.86 -2.31 -10.46
C GLU A 259 6.74 -1.42 -9.91
N ALA A 260 5.78 -1.09 -10.78
CA ALA A 260 4.58 -0.35 -10.37
C ALA A 260 3.78 -1.19 -9.38
N PRO A 261 3.33 -0.65 -8.24
CA PRO A 261 2.43 -1.38 -7.36
C PRO A 261 1.08 -1.68 -8.05
N ASN A 262 0.64 -0.80 -8.96
CA ASN A 262 -0.60 -0.94 -9.72
C ASN A 262 -0.36 -0.67 -11.22
N PRO A 263 0.06 -1.66 -12.02
CA PRO A 263 0.28 -1.46 -13.45
C PRO A 263 -1.05 -1.15 -14.16
N GLY A 264 -1.12 -0.01 -14.86
CA GLY A 264 -2.24 0.36 -15.73
C GLY A 264 -3.28 1.34 -15.14
N ASN A 265 -3.11 1.80 -13.90
CA ASN A 265 -3.95 2.85 -13.33
C ASN A 265 -3.40 4.24 -13.66
N PRO A 266 -4.14 5.10 -14.39
CA PRO A 266 -3.67 6.43 -14.80
C PRO A 266 -3.70 7.49 -13.69
N LEU A 267 -4.20 7.14 -12.50
CA LEU A 267 -4.22 8.03 -11.33
C LEU A 267 -2.97 7.87 -10.45
N ASP A 268 -2.16 6.83 -10.69
CA ASP A 268 -0.96 6.48 -9.91
C ASP A 268 0.33 6.96 -10.61
N LEU A 269 0.23 7.98 -11.49
CA LEU A 269 1.35 8.49 -12.30
C LEU A 269 2.51 9.03 -11.44
N ASP A 270 2.20 9.58 -10.25
CA ASP A 270 3.23 10.03 -9.29
C ASP A 270 3.97 8.87 -8.60
N LEU A 271 3.55 7.64 -8.87
CA LEU A 271 4.06 6.39 -8.32
C LEU A 271 4.56 5.45 -9.42
N GLU A 272 4.87 6.04 -10.58
CA GLU A 272 5.62 5.40 -11.63
C GLU A 272 6.99 5.00 -11.08
N ASN A 273 7.09 3.73 -10.72
CA ASN A 273 8.24 2.85 -10.57
C ASN A 273 9.60 3.58 -10.51
N GLU A 274 10.41 3.34 -9.48
CA GLU A 274 11.76 3.92 -9.45
C GLU A 274 12.54 3.60 -10.73
N THR A 275 12.39 2.41 -11.32
CA THR A 275 13.02 2.06 -12.61
C THR A 275 12.60 3.00 -13.75
N PHE A 276 11.35 3.46 -13.74
CA PHE A 276 10.82 4.41 -14.69
C PHE A 276 11.40 5.81 -14.43
N GLU A 277 11.38 6.30 -13.19
CA GLU A 277 12.01 7.58 -12.81
C GLU A 277 13.50 7.61 -13.19
N HIS A 278 14.23 6.51 -12.96
CA HIS A 278 15.65 6.40 -13.33
C HIS A 278 15.85 6.42 -14.85
N SER A 279 14.84 6.04 -15.63
CA SER A 279 14.83 6.06 -17.10
C SER A 279 14.27 7.37 -17.69
N GLN A 280 13.92 8.35 -16.85
CA GLN A 280 13.49 9.68 -17.26
C GLN A 280 14.50 10.79 -16.93
N GLY A 281 14.50 11.84 -17.77
CA GLY A 281 15.36 13.02 -17.60
C GLY A 281 16.74 12.94 -18.26
N ASP A 282 17.70 13.67 -17.69
CA ASP A 282 19.00 13.95 -18.31
C ASP A 282 19.95 12.76 -18.40
N HIS A 283 19.67 11.67 -17.68
CA HIS A 283 20.44 10.43 -17.80
C HIS A 283 20.40 9.88 -19.24
N VAL A 284 19.28 10.03 -19.98
CA VAL A 284 19.21 9.66 -21.42
C VAL A 284 20.18 10.50 -22.23
N ASN A 285 20.23 11.81 -21.97
CA ASN A 285 21.11 12.73 -22.70
C ASN A 285 22.58 12.43 -22.40
N MET A 286 22.91 12.14 -21.14
CA MET A 286 24.23 11.69 -20.73
C MET A 286 24.63 10.36 -21.38
N GLN A 287 23.71 9.38 -21.45
CA GLN A 287 23.95 8.12 -22.15
C GLN A 287 24.21 8.33 -23.64
N LYS A 288 23.44 9.21 -24.31
CA LYS A 288 23.67 9.58 -25.71
C LYS A 288 25.04 10.23 -25.92
N MET A 289 25.44 11.14 -25.02
CA MET A 289 26.78 11.74 -25.05
C MET A 289 27.87 10.70 -24.84
N GLN A 290 27.70 9.76 -23.92
CA GLN A 290 28.66 8.68 -23.69
C GLN A 290 28.78 7.75 -24.90
N LEU A 291 27.64 7.38 -25.51
CA LEU A 291 27.63 6.58 -26.74
C LEU A 291 28.32 7.30 -27.89
N PHE A 292 28.14 8.62 -28.02
CA PHE A 292 28.86 9.43 -29.00
C PHE A 292 30.37 9.40 -28.77
N ALA A 293 30.83 9.50 -27.52
CA ALA A 293 32.25 9.38 -27.18
C ALA A 293 32.83 8.02 -27.62
N TRP A 294 32.16 6.92 -27.28
CA TRP A 294 32.62 5.57 -27.65
C TRP A 294 32.59 5.33 -29.16
N GLN A 295 31.58 5.81 -29.87
CA GLN A 295 31.50 5.71 -31.33
C GLN A 295 32.58 6.52 -32.04
N ALA A 296 33.00 7.65 -31.47
CA ALA A 296 34.10 8.44 -31.98
C ALA A 296 35.46 7.78 -31.72
N GLU A 297 35.64 7.24 -30.51
CA GLU A 297 36.84 6.50 -30.12
C GLU A 297 37.06 5.27 -31.02
N GLN A 298 35.99 4.51 -31.32
CA GLN A 298 36.05 3.38 -32.26
C GLN A 298 36.40 3.79 -33.69
N ARG A 299 36.01 5.01 -34.11
CA ARG A 299 36.35 5.57 -35.42
C ARG A 299 37.77 6.17 -35.45
N GLY A 300 38.43 6.31 -34.30
CA GLY A 300 39.74 6.95 -34.17
C GLY A 300 39.68 8.48 -34.20
N ASP A 301 38.49 9.08 -34.06
CA ASP A 301 38.34 10.53 -33.97
C ASP A 301 38.85 11.01 -32.60
N ALA A 302 39.62 12.11 -32.56
CA ALA A 302 40.12 12.73 -31.33
C ALA A 302 39.01 13.50 -30.58
N ILE A 303 37.96 12.82 -30.17
CA ILE A 303 36.89 13.36 -29.33
C ILE A 303 37.29 13.21 -27.87
N SER A 304 37.07 14.27 -27.08
CA SER A 304 37.43 14.26 -25.66
C SER A 304 36.55 13.27 -24.90
N ASN A 305 37.14 12.49 -23.98
CA ASN A 305 36.37 11.62 -23.10
C ASN A 305 35.43 12.47 -22.22
N MET A 306 34.15 12.08 -22.15
CA MET A 306 33.11 12.73 -21.35
C MET A 306 33.52 12.94 -19.88
N GLN A 307 34.24 12.00 -19.28
CA GLN A 307 34.67 12.10 -17.88
C GLN A 307 35.89 13.02 -17.69
N ALA A 308 36.78 13.07 -18.68
CA ALA A 308 38.01 13.84 -18.59
C ALA A 308 37.78 15.33 -18.88
N ASN A 309 37.02 15.65 -19.94
CA ASN A 309 36.69 17.02 -20.34
C ASN A 309 35.21 17.13 -20.74
N PRO A 310 34.28 17.17 -19.77
CA PRO A 310 32.84 17.10 -20.02
C PRO A 310 32.32 18.27 -20.86
N THR A 311 32.81 19.49 -20.64
CA THR A 311 32.34 20.71 -21.34
C THR A 311 32.77 20.74 -22.81
N VAL A 312 33.98 20.29 -23.09
CA VAL A 312 34.48 20.17 -24.47
C VAL A 312 33.70 19.08 -25.20
N HIS A 313 33.45 17.96 -24.54
CA HIS A 313 32.66 16.85 -25.08
C HIS A 313 31.22 17.26 -25.38
N GLU A 314 30.56 17.98 -24.48
CA GLU A 314 29.21 18.51 -24.68
C GLU A 314 29.14 19.45 -25.87
N ARG A 315 30.11 20.36 -26.04
CA ARG A 315 30.19 21.23 -27.23
C ARG A 315 30.37 20.42 -28.52
N GLN A 316 31.25 19.41 -28.52
CA GLN A 316 31.47 18.53 -29.67
C GLN A 316 30.21 17.73 -30.02
N PHE A 317 29.49 17.22 -29.01
CA PHE A 317 28.22 16.51 -29.19
C PHE A 317 27.15 17.43 -29.79
N ARG A 318 27.03 18.67 -29.30
CA ARG A 318 26.10 19.66 -29.82
C ARG A 318 26.43 20.09 -31.25
N GLU A 319 27.71 20.25 -31.58
CA GLU A 319 28.13 20.52 -32.95
C GLU A 319 27.82 19.33 -33.87
N ALA A 320 28.04 18.11 -33.40
CA ALA A 320 27.74 16.89 -34.15
C ALA A 320 26.24 16.69 -34.36
N SER A 321 25.39 16.99 -33.36
CA SER A 321 23.94 16.90 -33.51
C SER A 321 23.42 17.92 -34.52
N LEU A 322 23.90 19.16 -34.48
CA LEU A 322 23.56 20.20 -35.46
C LEU A 322 24.01 19.83 -36.88
N LYS A 323 25.22 19.25 -37.02
CA LYS A 323 25.71 18.74 -38.31
C LYS A 323 24.83 17.60 -38.83
N LYS A 324 24.47 16.64 -37.97
CA LYS A 324 23.60 15.52 -38.30
C LYS A 324 22.20 15.98 -38.72
N GLU A 325 21.65 17.01 -38.09
CA GLU A 325 20.36 17.59 -38.49
C GLU A 325 20.41 18.23 -39.88
N LYS A 326 21.49 18.96 -40.19
CA LYS A 326 21.73 19.54 -41.52
C LYS A 326 21.93 18.46 -42.59
N GLU A 327 22.76 17.46 -42.32
CA GLU A 327 22.95 16.32 -43.23
C GLU A 327 21.63 15.56 -43.45
N ALA A 328 20.79 15.43 -42.42
CA ALA A 328 19.48 14.81 -42.54
C ALA A 328 18.51 15.65 -43.39
N SER A 329 18.53 16.98 -43.30
CA SER A 329 17.68 17.85 -44.15
C SER A 329 18.16 17.88 -45.60
N GLU A 330 19.47 17.89 -45.83
CA GLU A 330 20.09 17.75 -47.16
C GLU A 330 19.81 16.36 -47.78
N ALA A 331 19.88 15.30 -46.98
CA ALA A 331 19.51 13.95 -47.42
C ALA A 331 18.01 13.87 -47.77
N ARG A 332 17.13 14.48 -46.95
CA ARG A 332 15.68 14.53 -47.22
C ARG A 332 15.37 15.31 -48.50
N SER A 333 15.99 16.47 -48.70
CA SER A 333 15.78 17.28 -49.91
C SER A 333 16.32 16.58 -51.16
N SER A 334 17.53 16.03 -51.11
CA SER A 334 18.08 15.27 -52.26
C SER A 334 17.29 14.00 -52.58
N LEU A 335 16.70 13.33 -51.58
CA LEU A 335 15.76 12.23 -51.82
C LEU A 335 14.48 12.72 -52.48
N LEU A 336 13.92 13.85 -52.02
CA LEU A 336 12.72 14.46 -52.60
C LEU A 336 12.93 14.88 -54.07
N GLU A 337 14.10 15.41 -54.40
CA GLU A 337 14.47 15.77 -55.78
C GLU A 337 14.62 14.55 -56.69
N LYS A 338 15.20 13.45 -56.18
CA LYS A 338 15.44 12.23 -56.97
C LYS A 338 14.18 11.40 -57.20
N TYR A 339 13.32 11.30 -56.19
CA TYR A 339 12.16 10.41 -56.21
C TYR A 339 10.83 11.15 -56.40
N GLY A 340 10.81 12.48 -56.36
CA GLY A 340 9.59 13.28 -56.45
C GLY A 340 8.69 13.15 -55.22
N GLY A 341 7.56 13.86 -55.21
CA GLY A 341 6.56 13.79 -54.12
C GLY A 341 6.45 15.02 -53.22
N ALA A 342 7.07 16.15 -53.60
CA ALA A 342 6.90 17.43 -52.92
C ALA A 342 5.41 17.84 -52.85
N GLU A 343 4.64 17.52 -53.89
CA GLU A 343 3.20 17.77 -54.00
C GLU A 343 2.35 17.09 -52.91
N HIS A 344 2.87 16.04 -52.27
CA HIS A 344 2.19 15.32 -51.18
C HIS A 344 2.60 15.80 -49.78
N LEU A 345 3.67 16.59 -49.66
CA LEU A 345 4.11 17.20 -48.41
C LEU A 345 3.39 18.52 -48.11
N ASP A 346 2.97 19.23 -49.15
CA ASP A 346 2.11 20.40 -49.04
C ASP A 346 0.73 19.97 -48.56
N ALA A 347 0.53 20.04 -47.24
CA ALA A 347 -0.76 19.74 -46.66
C ALA A 347 -1.80 20.72 -47.24
N LEU A 348 -2.89 20.17 -47.82
CA LEU A 348 -3.95 20.98 -48.43
C LEU A 348 -4.35 22.14 -47.49
N PRO A 349 -4.62 23.34 -48.03
CA PRO A 349 -4.92 24.52 -47.23
C PRO A 349 -5.99 24.20 -46.20
N ARG A 350 -5.86 24.79 -45.00
CA ARG A 350 -6.69 24.48 -43.83
C ARG A 350 -8.19 24.53 -44.13
N GLU A 351 -8.61 25.39 -45.05
CA GLU A 351 -9.99 25.54 -45.52
C GLU A 351 -10.52 24.26 -46.19
N LEU A 352 -9.71 23.65 -47.09
CA LEU A 352 -10.04 22.38 -47.75
C LEU A 352 -9.97 21.19 -46.77
N ARG A 353 -9.08 21.27 -45.77
CA ARG A 353 -8.87 20.21 -44.77
C ARG A 353 -9.94 20.19 -43.68
N ALA A 354 -10.38 21.37 -43.24
CA ALA A 354 -11.39 21.55 -42.20
C ALA A 354 -12.82 21.58 -42.76
N GLY A 355 -12.98 21.63 -44.09
CA GLY A 355 -14.29 21.72 -44.75
C GLY A 355 -15.04 23.02 -44.43
N GLN A 356 -14.35 24.02 -43.87
CA GLN A 356 -14.92 25.31 -43.46
C GLN A 356 -14.36 26.39 -44.39
N THR A 357 -15.27 27.06 -45.12
CA THR A 357 -14.95 28.13 -46.08
C THR A 357 -15.16 29.53 -45.50
N GLU A 358 -15.58 29.63 -44.23
CA GLU A 358 -15.91 30.90 -43.59
C GLU A 358 -14.69 31.49 -42.88
N ALA A 359 -14.15 32.58 -43.45
CA ALA A 359 -13.14 33.40 -42.79
C ALA A 359 -13.83 34.48 -41.94
N TYR A 360 -13.75 34.35 -40.62
CA TYR A 360 -14.26 35.36 -39.69
C TYR A 360 -13.38 36.62 -39.74
N VAL A 361 -13.99 37.78 -40.03
CA VAL A 361 -13.31 39.08 -40.11
C VAL A 361 -13.98 40.06 -39.14
N GLU A 362 -13.20 40.58 -38.19
CA GLU A 362 -13.63 41.61 -37.26
C GLU A 362 -13.28 42.99 -37.81
N TYR A 363 -14.28 43.85 -37.97
CA TYR A 363 -14.10 45.24 -38.38
C TYR A 363 -14.13 46.17 -37.16
N SER A 364 -13.26 47.16 -37.15
CA SER A 364 -13.31 48.29 -36.23
C SER A 364 -14.56 49.13 -36.51
N ARG A 365 -14.94 49.97 -35.55
CA ARG A 365 -16.06 50.92 -35.71
C ARG A 365 -15.85 51.90 -36.87
N THR A 366 -14.59 52.10 -37.31
CA THR A 366 -14.20 52.92 -38.47
C THR A 366 -14.12 52.15 -39.78
N GLY A 367 -14.34 50.83 -39.76
CA GLY A 367 -14.35 49.96 -40.96
C GLY A 367 -13.01 49.32 -41.31
N GLU A 368 -11.99 49.45 -40.45
CA GLU A 368 -10.67 48.83 -40.63
C GLU A 368 -10.68 47.39 -40.11
N VAL A 369 -9.97 46.47 -40.76
CA VAL A 369 -9.93 45.07 -40.32
C VAL A 369 -9.03 44.94 -39.08
N ILE A 370 -9.58 44.49 -37.95
CA ILE A 370 -8.85 44.24 -36.70
C ILE A 370 -8.31 42.80 -36.66
N ARG A 371 -9.11 41.85 -37.14
CA ARG A 371 -8.79 40.42 -37.13
C ARG A 371 -9.36 39.76 -38.38
N GLY A 372 -8.54 38.95 -39.04
CA GLY A 372 -8.90 38.30 -40.32
C GLY A 372 -8.11 38.88 -41.50
N PRO A 373 -8.16 38.22 -42.67
CA PRO A 373 -7.42 38.65 -43.85
C PRO A 373 -7.94 40.00 -44.38
N GLU A 374 -7.04 40.92 -44.68
CA GLU A 374 -7.36 42.19 -45.35
C GLU A 374 -7.92 41.94 -46.76
N ARG A 375 -8.80 42.83 -47.24
CA ARG A 375 -9.36 42.72 -48.59
C ARG A 375 -8.24 42.76 -49.63
N PRO A 376 -8.11 41.76 -50.52
CA PRO A 376 -7.08 41.78 -51.54
C PRO A 376 -7.29 42.99 -52.45
N LYS A 377 -6.19 43.69 -52.76
CA LYS A 377 -6.19 44.85 -53.66
C LYS A 377 -6.67 44.39 -55.04
N ALA A 378 -7.68 45.05 -55.60
CA ALA A 378 -8.20 44.72 -56.92
C ALA A 378 -7.08 44.91 -57.96
N ARG A 379 -6.65 43.81 -58.59
CA ARG A 379 -5.69 43.84 -59.69
C ARG A 379 -6.46 44.06 -60.99
N SER A 380 -5.96 44.95 -61.84
CA SER A 380 -6.51 45.12 -63.18
C SER A 380 -6.15 43.93 -64.07
N ARG A 381 -6.86 43.77 -65.19
CA ARG A 381 -6.63 42.66 -66.15
C ARG A 381 -5.34 42.84 -66.96
N TYR A 382 -4.66 43.97 -66.82
CA TYR A 382 -3.46 44.32 -67.58
C TYR A 382 -2.22 44.24 -66.67
N GLU A 383 -1.07 43.86 -67.22
CA GLU A 383 0.20 43.63 -66.51
C GLU A 383 0.86 44.89 -65.92
N GLU A 384 0.08 45.96 -65.71
CA GLU A 384 0.58 47.27 -65.31
C GLU A 384 0.72 47.37 -63.78
N ASP A 385 0.05 46.49 -63.03
CA ASP A 385 0.09 46.41 -61.56
C ASP A 385 1.23 45.55 -61.00
N GLY A 386 2.14 45.08 -61.88
CA GLY A 386 3.34 44.35 -61.51
C GLY A 386 4.48 45.28 -61.10
N THR A 387 4.33 46.07 -60.02
CA THR A 387 5.46 46.83 -59.49
C THR A 387 6.49 45.88 -58.89
N SER A 388 7.58 45.70 -59.63
CA SER A 388 8.87 45.21 -59.14
C SER A 388 9.38 46.11 -58.01
N THR A 389 9.33 45.62 -56.78
CA THR A 389 10.20 46.11 -55.71
C THR A 389 10.96 44.94 -55.13
N SER A 390 12.08 44.63 -55.78
CA SER A 390 13.25 44.07 -55.12
C SER A 390 13.72 45.08 -54.07
N ALA A 391 13.53 44.75 -52.80
CA ALA A 391 14.24 45.42 -51.72
C ALA A 391 14.72 44.35 -50.75
N ASP A 392 16.01 44.02 -50.88
CA ASP A 392 16.79 43.35 -49.85
C ASP A 392 16.59 44.05 -48.50
N ARG A 393 16.12 43.31 -47.50
CA ARG A 393 16.72 43.20 -46.15
C ARG A 393 16.02 42.15 -45.31
#